data_AF-A0A6I9YWN8-F1
#
_entry.id   AF-A0A6I9YWN8-F1
#
_cell.length_a   1.000
_cell.length_b   1.000
_cell.length_c   1.000
_cell.angle_alpha   90.00
_cell.angle_beta   90.00
_cell.angle_gamma   90.00
#
_symmetry.space_group_name_H-M   'P 1'
#
loop_
_entity.id
_entity.type
_entity.pdbx_description
1 polymer ?
#
loop_
_entity_poly.entity_id
_entity_poly.type
_entity_poly.pdbx_seq_one_letter_code
_entity_poly.pdbx_strand_id
1 'polypeptide(L)'
;MNQGKGFFRTENHALSPVGKEDVLDEDTVKLKVALRVARQDLTKAQVDLNTMQANYGDVVPRRDFELQQQKYNDLDDKLSTLQKDFDDLQEEYDIMLDIHKQVAEDRDRYFNDLINVQRTSTPRPDWSKCGDVVLGGNERWNNLSVGKTSDQLLDVLLEEIGGGLLRERDTFIGRGRSEKVPPYLRCDGVVRNKKLSKKEVVALLREIWKEKIISDQQMDEGVYHNHLLELNNLLKELTIADTENTGQLSEEQFLFALKSAFPLKSDEEILELLDAAGFRSNVHSIMYKLLFLE
;
A
#
# COMPACT_ATOMS: atom_id res chain seq x y z
N MET A 1 50.64 34.31 129.88
CA MET A 1 51.33 33.00 129.89
C MET A 1 50.28 31.93 130.14
N ASN A 2 50.36 30.83 129.39
CA ASN A 2 49.95 29.48 129.78
C ASN A 2 48.48 29.10 130.04
N GLN A 3 48.07 28.04 129.33
CA GLN A 3 47.60 26.74 129.83
C GLN A 3 46.58 26.66 130.98
N GLY A 4 45.66 25.69 130.84
CA GLY A 4 45.41 24.73 131.93
C GLY A 4 43.96 24.43 132.28
N LYS A 5 43.58 23.17 132.04
CA LYS A 5 42.81 22.24 132.89
C LYS A 5 42.06 22.78 134.13
N GLY A 6 40.83 22.28 134.31
CA GLY A 6 40.45 21.58 135.56
C GLY A 6 39.31 22.14 136.42
N PHE A 7 38.18 21.40 136.44
CA PHE A 7 37.41 20.90 137.59
C PHE A 7 36.86 21.83 138.71
N PHE A 8 35.52 21.75 138.87
CA PHE A 8 34.63 21.90 140.06
C PHE A 8 35.01 22.87 141.21
N ARG A 9 34.10 23.82 141.51
CA ARG A 9 33.31 23.85 142.77
C ARG A 9 32.22 24.93 142.72
N THR A 10 31.05 24.58 143.24
CA THR A 10 29.94 25.45 143.60
C THR A 10 30.28 26.30 144.83
N GLU A 11 30.06 27.62 144.76
CA GLU A 11 29.64 28.41 145.91
C GLU A 11 28.55 29.41 145.51
N ASN A 12 27.47 29.35 146.29
CA ASN A 12 26.27 30.16 146.16
C ASN A 12 26.53 31.57 146.71
N HIS A 13 26.19 32.60 145.94
CA HIS A 13 25.63 33.81 146.54
C HIS A 13 24.44 34.28 145.72
N ALA A 14 23.25 34.02 146.28
CA ALA A 14 21.99 34.57 145.82
C ALA A 14 21.97 36.07 146.15
N LEU A 15 21.77 36.91 145.13
CA LEU A 15 21.29 38.28 145.27
C LEU A 15 20.27 38.55 144.15
N SER A 16 19.00 38.45 144.57
CA SER A 16 17.74 39.11 144.18
C SER A 16 17.48 39.56 142.72
N PRO A 17 16.25 39.35 142.19
CA PRO A 17 15.93 39.50 140.77
C PRO A 17 15.29 40.87 140.46
N VAL A 18 15.94 41.68 139.63
CA VAL A 18 15.30 42.78 138.88
C VAL A 18 15.99 42.86 137.52
N GLY A 19 15.25 42.75 136.41
CA GLY A 19 15.76 43.10 135.08
C GLY A 19 15.86 41.99 134.02
N LYS A 20 14.91 41.05 133.92
CA LYS A 20 14.91 40.01 132.87
C LYS A 20 13.80 40.11 131.82
N GLU A 21 12.72 40.85 132.07
CA GLU A 21 11.56 40.90 131.14
C GLU A 21 11.73 41.91 129.99
N ASP A 22 12.24 43.12 130.25
CA ASP A 22 12.36 44.16 129.20
C ASP A 22 13.48 43.88 128.18
N VAL A 23 14.54 43.16 128.56
CA VAL A 23 15.67 42.84 127.66
C VAL A 23 15.32 41.73 126.68
N LEU A 24 14.50 40.76 127.11
CA LEU A 24 14.05 39.65 126.26
C LEU A 24 13.03 40.11 125.21
N ASP A 25 12.16 41.07 125.54
CA ASP A 25 11.18 41.60 124.58
C ASP A 25 11.87 42.39 123.46
N GLU A 26 12.84 43.26 123.80
CA GLU A 26 13.67 43.97 122.82
C GLU A 26 14.41 43.02 121.86
N ASP A 27 14.93 41.90 122.38
CA ASP A 27 15.68 40.91 121.61
C ASP A 27 14.77 40.09 120.69
N THR A 28 13.54 39.77 121.15
CA THR A 28 12.54 39.10 120.30
C THR A 28 12.05 39.99 119.15
N VAL A 29 11.94 41.31 119.39
CA VAL A 29 11.60 42.29 118.34
C VAL A 29 12.73 42.38 117.31
N LYS A 30 14.00 42.46 117.75
CA LYS A 30 15.17 42.44 116.85
C LYS A 30 15.22 41.17 116.00
N LEU A 31 14.95 40.00 116.59
CA LEU A 31 14.93 38.72 115.88
C LEU A 31 13.80 38.64 114.85
N LYS A 32 12.60 39.14 115.17
CA LYS A 32 11.47 39.22 114.22
C LYS A 32 11.78 40.16 113.06
N VAL A 33 12.42 41.30 113.33
CA VAL A 33 12.85 42.24 112.28
C VAL A 33 13.92 41.59 111.40
N ALA A 34 14.93 40.94 111.97
CA ALA A 34 15.98 40.24 111.23
C ALA A 34 15.42 39.10 110.37
N LEU A 35 14.48 38.29 110.90
CA LEU A 35 13.81 37.23 110.16
C LEU A 35 12.99 37.79 108.99
N ARG A 36 12.27 38.90 109.22
CA ARG A 36 11.50 39.57 108.17
C ARG A 36 12.42 40.09 107.06
N VAL A 37 13.54 40.72 107.43
CA VAL A 37 14.57 41.18 106.49
C VAL A 37 15.16 40.00 105.72
N ALA A 38 15.54 38.91 106.39
CA ALA A 38 16.07 37.71 105.73
C ALA A 38 15.07 37.07 104.76
N ARG A 39 13.77 37.03 105.11
CA ARG A 39 12.72 36.54 104.20
C ARG A 39 12.53 37.45 102.99
N GLN A 40 12.60 38.76 103.20
CA GLN A 40 12.50 39.75 102.13
C GLN A 40 13.71 39.66 101.19
N ASP A 41 14.92 39.53 101.74
CA ASP A 41 16.16 39.38 100.99
C ASP A 41 16.19 38.06 100.21
N LEU A 42 15.71 36.95 100.80
CA LEU A 42 15.56 35.67 100.11
C LEU A 42 14.58 35.80 98.93
N THR A 43 13.44 36.48 99.14
CA THR A 43 12.44 36.68 98.09
C THR A 43 13.03 37.53 96.96
N LYS A 44 13.77 38.59 97.31
CA LYS A 44 14.45 39.47 96.35
C LYS A 44 15.49 38.69 95.55
N ALA A 45 16.36 37.93 96.22
CA ALA A 45 17.35 37.09 95.57
C ALA A 45 16.71 36.03 94.66
N GLN A 46 15.58 35.44 95.06
CA GLN A 46 14.86 34.47 94.23
C GLN A 46 14.25 35.12 92.98
N VAL A 47 13.68 36.32 93.12
CA VAL A 47 13.16 37.10 91.97
C VAL A 47 14.30 37.48 91.03
N ASP A 48 15.43 37.94 91.56
CA ASP A 48 16.61 38.31 90.77
C ASP A 48 17.18 37.08 90.03
N LEU A 49 17.24 35.92 90.69
CA LEU A 49 17.67 34.66 90.10
C LEU A 49 16.73 34.21 88.97
N ASN A 50 15.41 34.24 89.20
CA ASN A 50 14.42 33.87 88.19
C ASN A 50 14.49 34.83 86.99
N THR A 51 14.72 36.12 87.23
CA THR A 51 14.87 37.15 86.19
C THR A 51 16.15 36.92 85.38
N MET A 52 17.27 36.63 86.03
CA MET A 52 18.52 36.24 85.38
C MET A 52 18.31 34.99 84.53
N GLN A 53 17.72 33.92 85.07
CA GLN A 53 17.46 32.68 84.34
C GLN A 53 16.58 32.89 83.10
N ALA A 54 15.56 33.73 83.18
CA ALA A 54 14.73 34.10 82.03
C ALA A 54 15.52 34.87 80.97
N ASN A 55 16.36 35.83 81.38
CA ASN A 55 17.19 36.62 80.48
C ASN A 55 18.33 35.81 79.82
N TYR A 56 18.89 34.83 80.53
CA TYR A 56 19.92 33.92 79.99
C TYR A 56 19.36 32.90 78.99
N GLY A 57 18.04 32.70 78.94
CA GLY A 57 17.40 31.90 77.89
C GLY A 57 17.53 32.53 76.49
N ASP A 58 17.77 33.85 76.42
CA ASP A 58 17.63 34.65 75.20
C ASP A 58 18.83 35.58 74.95
N VAL A 59 20.03 35.16 75.38
CA VAL A 59 21.26 35.86 75.04
C VAL A 59 21.59 35.65 73.56
N VAL A 60 21.77 36.78 72.86
CA VAL A 60 22.01 36.94 71.42
C VAL A 60 22.87 35.82 70.76
N PRO A 61 23.97 35.32 71.36
CA PRO A 61 24.78 34.26 70.74
C PRO A 61 24.07 32.90 70.59
N ARG A 62 23.12 32.56 71.46
CA ARG A 62 22.41 31.27 71.38
C ARG A 62 21.27 31.32 70.38
N ARG A 63 20.47 32.39 70.40
CA ARG A 63 19.38 32.60 69.45
C ARG A 63 19.88 32.65 68.01
N ASP A 64 20.95 33.41 67.75
CA ASP A 64 21.51 33.52 66.41
C ASP A 64 22.12 32.20 65.92
N PHE A 65 22.74 31.43 66.83
CA PHE A 65 23.24 30.09 66.52
C PHE A 65 22.11 29.12 66.18
N GLU A 66 21.04 29.09 66.99
CA GLU A 66 19.88 28.22 66.76
C GLU A 66 19.17 28.58 65.44
N LEU A 67 19.00 29.88 65.14
CA LEU A 67 18.45 30.35 63.86
C LEU A 67 19.36 29.98 62.67
N GLN A 68 20.68 30.11 62.82
CA GLN A 68 21.62 29.76 61.77
C GLN A 68 21.67 28.25 61.55
N GLN A 69 21.58 27.45 62.62
CA GLN A 69 21.49 25.99 62.55
C GLN A 69 20.20 25.55 61.85
N GLN A 70 19.07 26.19 62.17
CA GLN A 70 17.81 25.92 61.48
C GLN A 70 17.92 26.23 59.98
N LYS A 71 18.44 27.41 59.63
CA LYS A 71 18.67 27.77 58.22
C LYS A 71 19.62 26.80 57.51
N TYR A 72 20.65 26.34 58.19
CA TYR A 72 21.59 25.36 57.65
C TYR A 72 20.87 24.04 57.36
N ASN A 73 20.09 23.52 58.31
CA ASN A 73 19.30 22.29 58.12
C ASN A 73 18.28 22.46 56.98
N ASP A 74 17.55 23.58 56.93
CA ASP A 74 16.60 23.87 55.85
C ASP A 74 17.28 23.94 54.47
N LEU A 75 18.53 24.42 54.42
CA LEU A 75 19.31 24.51 53.19
C LEU A 75 19.87 23.14 52.79
N ASP A 76 20.28 22.33 53.76
CA ASP A 76 20.74 20.95 53.57
C ASP A 76 19.61 20.07 53.02
N ASP A 77 18.41 20.18 53.59
CA ASP A 77 17.21 19.50 53.09
C ASP A 77 16.91 19.91 51.64
N LYS A 78 16.97 21.21 51.33
CA LYS A 78 16.76 21.71 49.96
C LYS A 78 17.83 21.22 48.98
N LEU A 79 19.08 21.16 49.42
CA LEU A 79 20.17 20.62 48.60
C LEU A 79 19.97 19.13 48.34
N SER A 80 19.55 18.37 49.35
CA SER A 80 19.24 16.96 49.21
C SER A 80 18.08 16.72 48.24
N THR A 81 17.00 17.51 48.34
CA THR A 81 15.88 17.42 47.39
C THR A 81 16.32 17.79 45.98
N LEU A 82 17.09 18.87 45.80
CA LEU A 82 17.51 19.32 44.48
C LEU A 82 18.49 18.33 43.82
N GLN A 83 19.37 17.71 44.62
CA GLN A 83 20.26 16.66 44.15
C GLN A 83 19.45 15.46 43.64
N LYS A 84 18.44 15.03 44.40
CA LYS A 84 17.55 13.96 43.97
C LYS A 84 16.79 14.31 42.69
N ASP A 85 16.20 15.50 42.62
CA ASP A 85 15.48 15.96 41.43
C ASP A 85 16.40 16.03 40.20
N PHE A 86 17.67 16.38 40.39
CA PHE A 86 18.67 16.37 39.32
C PHE A 86 19.00 14.96 38.84
N ASP A 87 19.20 14.03 39.78
CA ASP A 87 19.47 12.62 39.47
C ASP A 87 18.28 11.99 38.73
N ASP A 88 17.05 12.23 39.21
CA ASP A 88 15.80 11.78 38.58
C ASP A 88 15.66 12.37 37.15
N LEU A 89 15.95 13.67 36.96
CA LEU A 89 15.91 14.31 35.64
C LEU A 89 16.96 13.74 34.68
N GLN A 90 18.13 13.39 35.19
CA GLN A 90 19.20 12.78 34.40
C GLN A 90 18.79 11.38 33.91
N GLU A 91 18.18 10.55 34.77
CA GLU A 91 17.65 9.24 34.36
C GLU A 91 16.55 9.37 33.28
N GLU A 92 15.60 10.28 33.48
CA GLU A 92 14.53 10.55 32.49
C GLU A 92 15.10 11.02 31.15
N TYR A 93 16.16 11.84 31.17
CA TYR A 93 16.85 12.26 29.95
C TYR A 93 17.53 11.09 29.23
N ASP A 94 18.20 10.20 29.95
CA ASP A 94 18.85 9.02 29.37
C ASP A 94 17.82 8.07 28.74
N ILE A 95 16.68 7.86 29.41
CA ILE A 95 15.55 7.08 28.87
C ILE A 95 15.01 7.74 27.59
N MET A 96 14.80 9.06 27.60
CA MET A 96 14.31 9.80 26.44
C MET A 96 15.27 9.71 25.26
N LEU A 97 16.58 9.77 25.53
CA LEU A 97 17.62 9.64 24.51
C LEU A 97 17.57 8.27 23.83
N ASP A 98 17.35 7.20 24.59
CA ASP A 98 17.22 5.85 24.06
C ASP A 98 15.94 5.65 23.26
N ILE A 99 14.81 6.19 23.72
CA ILE A 99 13.56 6.20 22.95
C ILE A 99 13.76 6.94 21.62
N HIS A 100 14.42 8.10 21.63
CA HIS A 100 14.68 8.85 20.40
C HIS A 100 15.54 8.05 19.42
N LYS A 101 16.58 7.34 19.88
CA LYS A 101 17.38 6.46 19.03
C LYS A 101 16.51 5.38 18.39
N GLN A 102 15.66 4.72 19.17
CA GLN A 102 14.77 3.67 18.69
C GLN A 102 13.76 4.19 17.65
N VAL A 103 13.16 5.35 17.89
CA VAL A 103 12.23 5.99 16.93
C VAL A 103 12.94 6.36 15.63
N ALA A 104 14.20 6.81 15.68
CA ALA A 104 14.98 7.08 14.49
C ALA A 104 15.25 5.81 13.68
N GLU A 105 15.61 4.70 14.33
CA GLU A 105 15.77 3.41 13.67
C GLU A 105 14.46 2.91 13.05
N ASP A 106 13.34 3.02 13.78
CA ASP A 106 12.02 2.65 13.29
C ASP A 106 11.63 3.45 12.04
N ARG A 107 11.85 4.77 12.06
CA ARG A 107 11.61 5.62 10.90
C ARG A 107 12.40 5.14 9.69
N ASP A 108 13.69 4.84 9.86
CA ASP A 108 14.56 4.41 8.78
C ASP A 108 14.16 3.01 8.28
N ARG A 109 13.70 2.11 9.17
CA ARG A 109 13.08 0.82 8.82
C ARG A 109 11.84 1.03 7.95
N TYR A 110 10.86 1.82 8.42
CA TYR A 110 9.62 2.07 7.67
C TYR A 110 9.86 2.76 6.33
N PHE A 111 10.85 3.65 6.25
CA PHE A 111 11.22 4.30 4.99
C PHE A 111 11.74 3.29 3.96
N ASN A 112 12.60 2.37 4.39
CA ASN A 112 13.09 1.28 3.53
C ASN A 112 11.95 0.34 3.10
N ASP A 113 11.05 -0.01 4.02
CA ASP A 113 9.88 -0.84 3.70
C ASP A 113 8.96 -0.15 2.70
N LEU A 114 8.72 1.16 2.83
CA LEU A 114 7.94 1.93 1.88
C LEU A 114 8.56 1.89 0.47
N ILE A 115 9.89 2.08 0.37
CA ILE A 115 10.60 1.98 -0.92
C ILE A 115 10.46 0.56 -1.50
N ASN A 116 10.61 -0.47 -0.67
CA ASN A 116 10.48 -1.86 -1.10
C ASN A 116 9.07 -2.17 -1.61
N VAL A 117 8.04 -1.72 -0.89
CA VAL A 117 6.64 -1.85 -1.32
C VAL A 117 6.42 -1.08 -2.61
N GLN A 118 6.92 0.15 -2.75
CA GLN A 118 6.79 0.91 -4.00
C GLN A 118 7.48 0.22 -5.18
N ARG A 119 8.63 -0.42 -4.97
CA ARG A 119 9.36 -1.16 -6.01
C ARG A 119 8.70 -2.48 -6.40
N THR A 120 8.09 -3.18 -5.44
CA THR A 120 7.48 -4.50 -5.65
C THR A 120 6.00 -4.43 -5.98
N SER A 121 5.35 -3.30 -5.68
CA SER A 121 3.96 -3.06 -6.05
C SER A 121 3.86 -2.92 -7.55
N THR A 122 3.14 -3.84 -8.18
CA THR A 122 2.62 -3.59 -9.52
C THR A 122 1.55 -2.51 -9.40
N PRO A 123 1.63 -1.42 -10.18
CA PRO A 123 0.58 -0.40 -10.16
C PRO A 123 -0.75 -1.04 -10.50
N ARG A 124 -1.80 -0.66 -9.76
CA ARG A 124 -3.14 -1.20 -9.95
C ARG A 124 -3.56 -1.04 -11.41
N PRO A 125 -4.04 -2.10 -12.09
CA PRO A 125 -4.51 -1.99 -13.46
C PRO A 125 -5.62 -0.95 -13.59
N ASP A 126 -5.60 -0.23 -14.71
CA ASP A 126 -6.69 0.66 -15.08
C ASP A 126 -7.86 -0.15 -15.63
N TRP A 127 -8.78 -0.51 -14.72
CA TRP A 127 -9.95 -1.32 -15.03
C TRP A 127 -10.96 -0.63 -15.95
N SER A 128 -10.86 0.68 -16.18
CA SER A 128 -11.78 1.38 -17.10
C SER A 128 -11.60 0.90 -18.55
N LYS A 129 -10.38 0.52 -18.93
CA LYS A 129 -10.03 0.03 -20.28
C LYS A 129 -10.63 -1.34 -20.61
N CYS A 130 -11.04 -2.10 -19.59
CA CYS A 130 -11.58 -3.44 -19.80
C CYS A 130 -12.91 -3.41 -20.57
N GLY A 131 -13.67 -2.31 -20.50
CA GLY A 131 -14.89 -2.11 -21.28
C GLY A 131 -14.67 -2.17 -22.79
N ASP A 132 -13.47 -1.85 -23.29
CA ASP A 132 -13.14 -1.89 -24.72
C ASP A 132 -12.86 -3.32 -25.22
N VAL A 133 -12.48 -4.22 -24.31
CA VAL A 133 -12.03 -5.59 -24.64
C VAL A 133 -13.10 -6.64 -24.34
N VAL A 134 -13.96 -6.37 -23.35
CA VAL A 134 -15.02 -7.30 -22.92
C VAL A 134 -16.18 -7.31 -23.92
N LEU A 135 -16.67 -8.51 -24.24
CA LEU A 135 -17.86 -8.68 -25.07
C LEU A 135 -19.08 -8.04 -24.39
N GLY A 136 -19.76 -7.15 -25.11
CA GLY A 136 -20.86 -6.33 -24.58
C GLY A 136 -20.44 -4.92 -24.14
N GLY A 137 -19.16 -4.57 -24.30
CA GLY A 137 -18.67 -3.21 -24.17
C GLY A 137 -18.74 -2.66 -22.75
N ASN A 138 -18.68 -1.33 -22.66
CA ASN A 138 -18.58 -0.61 -21.38
C ASN A 138 -19.83 -0.79 -20.48
N GLU A 139 -21.04 -0.91 -21.06
CA GLU A 139 -22.27 -1.11 -20.27
C GLU A 139 -22.24 -2.45 -19.50
N ARG A 140 -21.83 -3.53 -20.18
CA ARG A 140 -21.74 -4.84 -19.54
C ARG A 140 -20.61 -4.89 -18.53
N TRP A 141 -19.47 -4.27 -18.84
CA TRP A 141 -18.36 -4.15 -17.90
C TRP A 141 -18.74 -3.38 -16.63
N ASN A 142 -19.48 -2.28 -16.76
CA ASN A 142 -19.98 -1.52 -15.59
C ASN A 142 -20.87 -2.41 -14.70
N ASN A 143 -21.80 -3.16 -15.28
CA ASN A 143 -22.65 -4.07 -14.51
C ASN A 143 -21.86 -5.17 -13.79
N LEU A 144 -20.79 -5.68 -14.41
CA LEU A 144 -19.96 -6.74 -13.85
C LEU A 144 -18.95 -6.24 -12.81
N SER A 145 -18.52 -4.99 -12.92
CA SER A 145 -17.45 -4.40 -12.09
C SER A 145 -17.94 -3.67 -10.85
N VAL A 146 -19.20 -3.22 -10.84
CA VAL A 146 -19.78 -2.51 -9.70
C VAL A 146 -19.65 -3.33 -8.41
N GLY A 147 -19.07 -2.69 -7.38
CA GLY A 147 -18.94 -3.26 -6.04
C GLY A 147 -17.82 -4.29 -5.87
N LYS A 148 -16.98 -4.52 -6.89
CA LYS A 148 -15.89 -5.52 -6.82
C LYS A 148 -14.52 -4.90 -6.51
N THR A 149 -13.68 -5.67 -5.82
CA THR A 149 -12.27 -5.31 -5.57
C THR A 149 -11.41 -5.55 -6.82
N SER A 150 -10.18 -5.00 -6.84
CA SER A 150 -9.24 -5.21 -7.96
C SER A 150 -8.97 -6.68 -8.26
N ASP A 151 -8.89 -7.48 -7.22
CA ASP A 151 -8.63 -8.92 -7.27
C ASP A 151 -9.84 -9.66 -7.87
N GLN A 152 -11.05 -9.34 -7.37
CA GLN A 152 -12.29 -9.87 -7.91
C GLN A 152 -12.55 -9.44 -9.36
N LEU A 153 -12.10 -8.26 -9.77
CA LEU A 153 -12.18 -7.80 -11.17
C LEU A 153 -11.25 -8.61 -12.08
N LEU A 154 -10.11 -9.05 -11.57
CA LEU A 154 -9.22 -9.96 -12.30
C LEU A 154 -9.93 -11.29 -12.55
N ASP A 155 -10.58 -11.87 -11.56
CA ASP A 155 -11.35 -13.12 -11.71
C ASP A 155 -12.46 -12.99 -12.75
N VAL A 156 -13.22 -11.88 -12.70
CA VAL A 156 -14.26 -11.58 -13.68
C VAL A 156 -13.68 -11.47 -15.08
N LEU A 157 -12.55 -10.80 -15.23
CA LEU A 157 -11.90 -10.62 -16.52
C LEU A 157 -11.31 -11.95 -17.03
N LEU A 158 -10.78 -12.80 -16.15
CA LEU A 158 -10.34 -14.16 -16.47
C LEU A 158 -11.51 -15.05 -16.88
N GLU A 159 -12.69 -14.88 -16.29
CA GLU A 159 -13.90 -15.60 -16.70
C GLU A 159 -14.45 -15.08 -18.04
N GLU A 160 -14.43 -13.77 -18.28
CA GLU A 160 -14.87 -13.15 -19.54
C GLU A 160 -13.95 -13.49 -20.70
N ILE A 161 -12.64 -13.33 -20.51
CA ILE A 161 -11.64 -13.66 -21.52
C ILE A 161 -11.49 -15.18 -21.62
N GLY A 162 -11.40 -15.91 -20.51
CA GLY A 162 -11.23 -17.36 -20.50
C GLY A 162 -12.46 -18.13 -20.98
N GLY A 163 -13.66 -17.64 -20.70
CA GLY A 163 -14.92 -18.22 -21.17
C GLY A 163 -15.17 -18.08 -22.67
N GLY A 164 -14.55 -17.08 -23.31
CA GLY A 164 -14.62 -16.84 -24.76
C GLY A 164 -13.40 -17.33 -25.55
N LEU A 165 -12.20 -17.26 -24.96
CA LEU A 165 -10.93 -17.46 -25.66
C LEU A 165 -10.23 -18.80 -25.31
N LEU A 166 -10.40 -19.33 -24.09
CA LEU A 166 -9.77 -20.60 -23.66
C LEU A 166 -10.71 -21.80 -23.74
N ARG A 167 -12.02 -21.58 -23.58
CA ARG A 167 -13.03 -22.60 -23.90
C ARG A 167 -13.38 -22.48 -25.37
N GLU A 168 -12.64 -23.20 -26.22
CA GLU A 168 -13.11 -23.49 -27.58
C GLU A 168 -14.55 -24.00 -27.50
N ARG A 169 -15.54 -23.20 -27.90
CA ARG A 169 -16.93 -23.65 -27.85
C ARG A 169 -17.12 -24.73 -28.90
N ASP A 170 -17.29 -25.97 -28.45
CA ASP A 170 -17.65 -27.11 -29.30
C ASP A 170 -19.08 -26.99 -29.84
N THR A 171 -19.91 -26.17 -29.21
CA THR A 171 -21.32 -25.99 -29.56
C THR A 171 -21.81 -24.55 -29.40
N PHE A 172 -22.77 -24.17 -30.24
CA PHE A 172 -23.52 -22.92 -30.21
C PHE A 172 -25.00 -23.21 -29.99
N ILE A 173 -25.73 -22.27 -29.38
CA ILE A 173 -27.18 -22.38 -29.24
C ILE A 173 -27.84 -21.65 -30.42
N GLY A 174 -28.71 -22.34 -31.15
CA GLY A 174 -29.47 -21.80 -32.26
C GLY A 174 -30.38 -20.65 -31.81
N ARG A 175 -30.52 -19.62 -32.66
CA ARG A 175 -31.29 -18.40 -32.35
C ARG A 175 -32.79 -18.54 -32.63
N GLY A 176 -33.26 -19.74 -32.97
CA GLY A 176 -34.65 -20.04 -33.31
C GLY A 176 -35.02 -19.68 -34.76
N ARG A 177 -36.26 -20.01 -35.14
CA ARG A 177 -36.78 -19.82 -36.51
C ARG A 177 -37.58 -18.53 -36.74
N SER A 178 -37.42 -17.53 -35.89
CA SER A 178 -38.18 -16.27 -36.03
C SER A 178 -37.76 -15.51 -37.29
N GLU A 179 -38.68 -14.67 -37.80
CA GLU A 179 -38.41 -13.82 -38.97
C GLU A 179 -37.28 -12.80 -38.73
N LYS A 180 -37.04 -12.44 -37.47
CA LYS A 180 -35.93 -11.58 -37.01
C LYS A 180 -34.55 -12.22 -37.15
N VAL A 181 -34.46 -13.54 -37.31
CA VAL A 181 -33.21 -14.26 -37.53
C VAL A 181 -32.98 -14.42 -39.04
N PRO A 182 -31.79 -14.12 -39.57
CA PRO A 182 -31.49 -14.33 -40.99
C PRO A 182 -31.77 -15.77 -41.43
N PRO A 183 -32.34 -16.02 -42.62
CA PRO A 183 -32.76 -17.35 -43.05
C PRO A 183 -31.70 -18.44 -42.90
N TYR A 184 -30.44 -18.13 -43.21
CA TYR A 184 -29.29 -19.03 -43.12
C TYR A 184 -28.78 -19.29 -41.68
N LEU A 185 -29.32 -18.59 -40.68
CA LEU A 185 -29.02 -18.79 -39.25
C LEU A 185 -30.20 -19.36 -38.46
N ARG A 186 -31.36 -19.57 -39.11
CA ARG A 186 -32.56 -20.14 -38.49
C ARG A 186 -32.34 -21.62 -38.20
N CYS A 187 -31.98 -21.92 -36.97
CA CYS A 187 -31.85 -23.28 -36.46
C CYS A 187 -32.35 -23.34 -35.02
N ASP A 188 -32.97 -24.46 -34.66
CA ASP A 188 -33.37 -24.77 -33.30
C ASP A 188 -32.37 -25.76 -32.69
N GLY A 189 -32.17 -25.67 -31.38
CA GLY A 189 -31.28 -26.57 -30.65
C GLY A 189 -29.80 -26.19 -30.75
N VAL A 190 -28.94 -27.18 -30.56
CA VAL A 190 -27.50 -26.98 -30.40
C VAL A 190 -26.78 -27.24 -31.74
N VAL A 191 -26.03 -26.25 -32.22
CA VAL A 191 -25.22 -26.31 -33.45
C VAL A 191 -23.78 -26.63 -33.08
N ARG A 192 -23.20 -27.67 -33.67
CA ARG A 192 -21.78 -28.00 -33.43
C ARG A 192 -20.86 -27.04 -34.16
N ASN A 193 -19.82 -26.59 -33.47
CA ASN A 193 -18.72 -25.87 -34.08
C ASN A 193 -17.81 -26.86 -34.80
N LYS A 194 -17.77 -26.82 -36.14
CA LYS A 194 -16.90 -27.68 -36.94
C LYS A 194 -15.42 -27.31 -36.86
N LYS A 195 -15.08 -26.17 -36.22
CA LYS A 195 -13.70 -25.69 -36.05
C LYS A 195 -12.90 -25.68 -37.36
N LEU A 196 -13.55 -25.23 -38.44
CA LEU A 196 -12.94 -25.22 -39.77
C LEU A 196 -11.73 -24.27 -39.79
N SER A 197 -10.59 -24.80 -40.21
CA SER A 197 -9.39 -24.04 -40.50
C SER A 197 -9.59 -23.11 -41.71
N LYS A 198 -8.74 -22.09 -41.84
CA LYS A 198 -8.77 -21.18 -43.01
C LYS A 198 -8.69 -21.95 -44.33
N LYS A 199 -7.91 -23.05 -44.38
CA LYS A 199 -7.78 -23.89 -45.58
C LYS A 199 -9.10 -24.56 -45.94
N GLU A 200 -9.80 -25.12 -44.95
CA GLU A 200 -11.09 -25.78 -45.16
C GLU A 200 -12.19 -24.79 -45.54
N VAL A 201 -12.22 -23.61 -44.92
CA VAL A 201 -13.18 -22.54 -45.30
C VAL A 201 -12.96 -22.11 -46.75
N VAL A 202 -11.69 -21.91 -47.16
CA VAL A 202 -11.38 -21.55 -48.55
C VAL A 202 -11.77 -22.66 -49.52
N ALA A 203 -11.56 -23.93 -49.16
CA ALA A 203 -11.98 -25.06 -49.99
C ALA A 203 -13.51 -25.09 -50.18
N LEU A 204 -14.27 -24.98 -49.08
CA LEU A 204 -15.74 -24.93 -49.12
C LEU A 204 -16.26 -23.75 -49.93
N LEU A 205 -15.66 -22.57 -49.81
CA LEU A 205 -16.05 -21.42 -50.61
C LEU A 205 -15.82 -21.69 -52.10
N ARG A 206 -14.69 -22.30 -52.48
CA ARG A 206 -14.42 -22.68 -53.88
C ARG A 206 -15.44 -23.68 -54.41
N GLU A 207 -15.80 -24.68 -53.60
CA GLU A 207 -16.82 -25.68 -53.97
C GLU A 207 -18.19 -25.03 -54.19
N ILE A 208 -18.65 -24.19 -53.24
CA ILE A 208 -19.92 -23.45 -53.36
C ILE A 208 -19.94 -22.56 -54.60
N TRP A 209 -18.85 -21.85 -54.87
CA TRP A 209 -18.75 -21.01 -56.07
C TRP A 209 -18.73 -21.83 -57.36
N LYS A 210 -18.04 -22.98 -57.37
CA LYS A 210 -18.05 -23.91 -58.51
C LYS A 210 -19.47 -24.39 -58.80
N GLU A 211 -20.19 -24.89 -57.79
CA GLU A 211 -21.59 -25.32 -57.94
C GLU A 211 -22.49 -24.19 -58.41
N LYS A 212 -22.29 -22.98 -57.87
CA LYS A 212 -23.05 -21.80 -58.29
C LYS A 212 -22.83 -21.45 -59.77
N ILE A 213 -21.59 -21.46 -60.24
CA ILE A 213 -21.27 -21.20 -61.66
C ILE A 213 -21.95 -22.23 -62.57
N ILE A 214 -21.86 -23.51 -62.21
CA ILE A 214 -22.51 -24.61 -62.93
C ILE A 214 -24.03 -24.39 -63.02
N SER A 215 -24.65 -24.04 -61.88
CA SER A 215 -26.09 -23.77 -61.81
C SER A 215 -26.51 -22.54 -62.61
N ASP A 216 -25.77 -21.43 -62.50
CA ASP A 216 -26.09 -20.17 -63.18
C ASP A 216 -25.94 -20.31 -64.72
N GLN A 217 -24.98 -21.13 -65.18
CA GLN A 217 -24.76 -21.40 -66.61
C GLN A 217 -25.59 -22.58 -67.16
N GLN A 218 -26.43 -23.22 -66.33
CA GLN A 218 -27.17 -24.45 -66.67
C GLN A 218 -26.28 -25.53 -67.31
N MET A 219 -25.02 -25.63 -66.90
CA MET A 219 -24.10 -26.61 -67.44
C MET A 219 -24.17 -27.90 -66.62
N ASP A 220 -23.93 -29.04 -67.27
CA ASP A 220 -23.65 -30.27 -66.54
C ASP A 220 -22.25 -30.22 -65.93
N GLU A 221 -22.05 -30.84 -64.77
CA GLU A 221 -20.75 -30.83 -64.09
C GLU A 221 -19.65 -31.43 -64.98
N GLY A 222 -19.96 -32.48 -65.77
CA GLY A 222 -19.03 -33.08 -66.71
C GLY A 222 -18.60 -32.11 -67.84
N VAL A 223 -19.54 -31.29 -68.31
CA VAL A 223 -19.28 -30.27 -69.35
C VAL A 223 -18.40 -29.15 -68.81
N TYR A 224 -18.65 -28.68 -67.59
CA TYR A 224 -17.82 -27.66 -66.94
C TYR A 224 -16.36 -28.13 -66.76
N HIS A 225 -16.15 -29.38 -66.32
CA HIS A 225 -14.80 -29.92 -66.17
C HIS A 225 -14.09 -30.08 -67.52
N ASN A 226 -14.82 -30.45 -68.56
CA ASN A 226 -14.26 -30.56 -69.90
C ASN A 226 -13.83 -29.19 -70.43
N HIS A 227 -14.70 -28.18 -70.36
CA HIS A 227 -14.35 -26.80 -70.73
C HIS A 227 -13.17 -26.25 -69.90
N LEU A 228 -13.13 -26.54 -68.60
CA LEU A 228 -12.01 -26.13 -67.76
C LEU A 228 -10.70 -26.82 -68.15
N LEU A 229 -10.76 -28.08 -68.58
CA LEU A 229 -9.60 -28.80 -69.10
C LEU A 229 -9.13 -28.22 -70.44
N GLU A 230 -10.06 -27.92 -71.35
CA GLU A 230 -9.77 -27.27 -72.63
C GLU A 230 -9.13 -25.89 -72.44
N LEU A 231 -9.66 -25.06 -71.53
CA LEU A 231 -9.08 -23.75 -71.19
C LEU A 231 -7.68 -23.87 -70.57
N ASN A 232 -7.45 -24.84 -69.68
CA ASN A 232 -6.13 -25.07 -69.10
C ASN A 232 -5.12 -25.57 -70.14
N ASN A 233 -5.55 -26.45 -71.06
CA ASN A 233 -4.72 -26.91 -72.16
C ASN A 233 -4.37 -25.75 -73.10
N LEU A 234 -5.34 -24.90 -73.46
CA LEU A 234 -5.09 -23.71 -74.27
C LEU A 234 -4.09 -22.76 -73.59
N LEU A 235 -4.29 -22.45 -72.29
CA LEU A 235 -3.36 -21.60 -71.55
C LEU A 235 -1.96 -22.21 -71.53
N LYS A 236 -1.83 -23.52 -71.31
CA LYS A 236 -0.55 -24.23 -71.32
C LYS A 236 0.16 -24.08 -72.67
N GLU A 237 -0.52 -24.35 -73.79
CA GLU A 237 0.06 -24.21 -75.13
C GLU A 237 0.48 -22.76 -75.44
N LEU A 238 -0.33 -21.77 -75.02
CA LEU A 238 0.02 -20.35 -75.15
C LEU A 238 1.25 -19.98 -74.30
N THR A 239 1.37 -20.52 -73.08
CA THR A 239 2.58 -20.31 -72.26
C THR A 239 3.83 -20.99 -72.83
N ILE A 240 3.68 -22.11 -73.54
CA ILE A 240 4.80 -22.79 -74.21
C ILE A 240 5.27 -21.96 -75.42
N ALA A 241 4.34 -21.35 -76.16
CA ALA A 241 4.65 -20.48 -77.28
C ALA A 241 5.32 -19.15 -76.85
N ASP A 242 5.07 -18.68 -75.62
CA ASP A 242 5.66 -17.48 -75.03
C ASP A 242 7.04 -17.79 -74.42
N THR A 243 8.02 -18.11 -75.27
CA THR A 243 9.38 -18.49 -74.85
C THR A 243 10.09 -17.43 -74.02
N GLU A 244 9.70 -16.16 -74.18
CA GLU A 244 10.26 -15.01 -73.48
C GLU A 244 9.47 -14.65 -72.19
N ASN A 245 8.38 -15.36 -71.91
CA ASN A 245 7.45 -15.14 -70.79
C ASN A 245 6.98 -13.68 -70.65
N THR A 246 6.82 -12.99 -71.77
CA THR A 246 6.43 -11.57 -71.82
C THR A 246 4.94 -11.39 -71.50
N GLY A 247 4.15 -12.47 -71.57
CA GLY A 247 2.70 -12.41 -71.52
C GLY A 247 2.06 -11.95 -72.83
N GLN A 248 2.84 -11.85 -73.90
CA GLN A 248 2.40 -11.47 -75.23
C GLN A 248 2.83 -12.52 -76.26
N LEU A 249 2.04 -12.69 -77.31
CA LEU A 249 2.34 -13.60 -78.41
C LEU A 249 2.17 -12.87 -79.74
N SER A 250 3.09 -13.11 -80.67
CA SER A 250 2.91 -12.70 -82.07
C SER A 250 1.80 -13.52 -82.73
N GLU A 251 1.29 -13.03 -83.85
CA GLU A 251 0.24 -13.71 -84.63
C GLU A 251 0.64 -15.16 -84.98
N GLU A 252 1.88 -15.37 -85.42
CA GLU A 252 2.40 -16.70 -85.78
C GLU A 252 2.50 -17.63 -84.56
N GLN A 253 2.98 -17.12 -83.43
CA GLN A 253 3.11 -17.90 -82.19
C GLN A 253 1.74 -18.27 -81.62
N PHE A 254 0.77 -17.35 -81.69
CA PHE A 254 -0.60 -17.58 -81.22
C PHE A 254 -1.33 -18.58 -82.13
N LEU A 255 -1.17 -18.47 -83.45
CA LEU A 255 -1.73 -19.43 -84.42
C LEU A 255 -1.18 -20.84 -84.18
N PHE A 256 0.13 -20.96 -83.93
CA PHE A 256 0.76 -22.25 -83.62
C PHE A 256 0.21 -22.85 -82.32
N ALA A 257 0.07 -22.03 -81.27
CA ALA A 257 -0.51 -22.45 -80.00
C ALA A 257 -1.98 -22.90 -80.14
N LEU A 258 -2.79 -22.22 -80.95
CA LEU A 258 -4.18 -22.61 -81.23
C LEU A 258 -4.25 -23.95 -81.97
N LYS A 259 -3.40 -24.18 -82.98
CA LYS A 259 -3.32 -25.46 -83.70
C LYS A 259 -2.88 -26.61 -82.79
N SER A 260 -1.98 -26.33 -81.84
CA SER A 260 -1.54 -27.31 -80.84
C SER A 260 -2.64 -27.63 -79.81
N ALA A 261 -3.35 -26.61 -79.33
CA ALA A 261 -4.41 -26.75 -78.33
C ALA A 261 -5.67 -27.42 -78.91
N PHE A 262 -5.97 -27.19 -80.20
CA PHE A 262 -7.18 -27.68 -80.86
C PHE A 262 -6.87 -28.45 -82.16
N PRO A 263 -6.26 -29.65 -82.06
CA PRO A 263 -5.80 -30.41 -83.24
C PRO A 263 -6.93 -30.94 -84.14
N LEU A 264 -8.17 -30.91 -83.66
CA LEU A 264 -9.35 -31.39 -84.39
C LEU A 264 -10.13 -30.26 -85.07
N LYS A 265 -9.73 -28.99 -84.89
CA LYS A 265 -10.37 -27.83 -85.51
C LYS A 265 -9.85 -27.60 -86.93
N SER A 266 -10.72 -27.16 -87.84
CA SER A 266 -10.32 -26.81 -89.20
C SER A 266 -9.49 -25.53 -89.21
N ASP A 267 -8.70 -25.32 -90.26
CA ASP A 267 -7.93 -24.07 -90.41
C ASP A 267 -8.86 -22.83 -90.46
N GLU A 268 -10.09 -22.97 -90.96
CA GLU A 268 -11.11 -21.92 -90.96
C GLU A 268 -11.56 -21.55 -89.54
N GLU A 269 -11.88 -22.56 -88.71
CA GLU A 269 -12.26 -22.35 -87.30
C GLU A 269 -11.12 -21.73 -86.47
N ILE A 270 -9.87 -22.06 -86.80
CA ILE A 270 -8.68 -21.49 -86.12
C ILE A 270 -8.48 -20.02 -86.49
N LEU A 271 -8.75 -19.64 -87.74
CA LEU A 271 -8.73 -18.24 -88.17
C LEU A 271 -9.84 -17.41 -87.53
N GLU A 272 -11.03 -18.00 -87.30
CA GLU A 272 -12.10 -17.34 -86.55
C GLU A 272 -11.69 -17.07 -85.09
N LEU A 273 -11.03 -18.02 -84.43
CA LEU A 273 -10.49 -17.84 -83.08
C LEU A 273 -9.39 -16.78 -83.02
N LEU A 274 -8.56 -16.70 -84.07
CA LEU A 274 -7.54 -15.67 -84.22
C LEU A 274 -8.15 -14.27 -84.30
N ASP A 275 -9.23 -14.11 -85.09
CA ASP A 275 -9.96 -12.84 -85.20
C ASP A 275 -10.70 -12.49 -83.89
N ALA A 276 -11.30 -13.48 -83.23
CA ALA A 276 -11.97 -13.32 -81.95
C ALA A 276 -11.01 -12.90 -80.81
N ALA A 277 -9.76 -13.37 -80.84
CA ALA A 277 -8.73 -12.95 -79.90
C ALA A 277 -8.31 -11.48 -80.11
N GLY A 278 -8.55 -10.90 -81.29
CA GLY A 278 -8.33 -9.48 -81.58
C GLY A 278 -7.21 -9.19 -82.58
N PHE A 279 -6.71 -10.20 -83.32
CA PHE A 279 -5.72 -9.98 -84.39
C PHE A 279 -6.44 -9.43 -85.63
N ARG A 280 -6.59 -8.11 -85.67
CA ARG A 280 -7.03 -7.36 -86.87
C ARG A 280 -5.80 -6.82 -87.58
N SER A 281 -5.92 -6.40 -88.85
CA SER A 281 -4.83 -5.98 -89.77
C SER A 281 -3.86 -4.88 -89.29
N ASN A 282 -3.94 -4.42 -88.03
CA ASN A 282 -3.07 -3.41 -87.43
C ASN A 282 -2.50 -3.82 -86.04
N VAL A 283 -2.76 -5.04 -85.55
CA VAL A 283 -2.28 -5.54 -84.25
C VAL A 283 -1.34 -6.73 -84.49
N HIS A 284 -0.06 -6.57 -84.14
CA HIS A 284 0.98 -7.58 -84.42
C HIS A 284 1.32 -8.47 -83.21
N SER A 285 0.70 -8.20 -82.04
CA SER A 285 0.94 -8.93 -80.79
C SER A 285 -0.29 -8.84 -79.88
N ILE A 286 -0.61 -9.92 -79.19
CA ILE A 286 -1.73 -10.00 -78.24
C ILE A 286 -1.25 -10.40 -76.86
N MET A 287 -1.76 -9.69 -75.85
CA MET A 287 -1.59 -10.05 -74.44
C MET A 287 -2.50 -11.22 -74.07
N TYR A 288 -2.10 -12.45 -74.41
CA TYR A 288 -2.93 -13.64 -74.19
C TYR A 288 -3.31 -13.86 -72.72
N LYS A 289 -2.50 -13.37 -71.76
CA LYS A 289 -2.82 -13.43 -70.33
C LYS A 289 -4.11 -12.67 -69.98
N LEU A 290 -4.49 -11.65 -70.77
CA LEU A 290 -5.75 -10.92 -70.59
C LEU A 290 -6.98 -11.74 -71.00
N LEU A 291 -6.83 -12.77 -71.83
CA LEU A 291 -7.93 -13.64 -72.26
C LEU A 291 -8.43 -14.56 -71.12
N PHE A 292 -7.67 -14.66 -70.03
CA PHE A 292 -7.97 -15.50 -68.87
C PHE A 292 -8.23 -14.68 -67.59
N LEU A 293 -8.34 -13.36 -67.72
CA LEU A 293 -8.73 -12.47 -66.62
C LEU A 293 -10.23 -12.20 -66.74
N GLU A 294 -10.99 -12.72 -65.78
CA GLU A 294 -12.33 -12.23 -65.40
C GLU A 294 -12.22 -11.31 -64.18
#